data_AF-A0A179SM47-F1
#
_entry.id   AF-A0A179SM47-F1
#
_cell.length_a   1.000
_cell.length_b   1.000
_cell.length_c   1.000
_cell.angle_alpha   90.00
_cell.angle_beta   90.00
_cell.angle_gamma   90.00
#
_symmetry.space_group_name_H-M   'P 1'
#
loop_
_entity.id
_entity.type
_entity.pdbx_description
1 polymer ?
#
loop_
_entity_poly.entity_id
_entity_poly.type
_entity_poly.pdbx_seq_one_letter_code
_entity_poly.pdbx_strand_id
1 'polypeptide(L)'
;MQRKVLNALDLSQNKNKYTLLDNEYLNLPDQGFYRKCHQQFHINRGVFNTIDNWFYEYGVINVAYRRIYILAFLEFVKEDNFVPDSQKFMKFGHGGLTMKLKEFIKVNNSHSI
;
A
#
# COMPACT_ATOMS: atom_id res chain seq x y z
N MET A 1 -11.77 5.31 -15.50
CA MET A 1 -10.96 4.92 -14.34
C MET A 1 -10.44 6.10 -13.51
N GLN A 2 -10.08 7.24 -14.12
CA GLN A 2 -9.69 8.45 -13.37
C GLN A 2 -10.76 9.03 -12.44
N ARG A 3 -12.03 8.58 -12.46
CA ARG A 3 -13.12 9.17 -11.66
C ARG A 3 -13.52 8.40 -10.41
N LYS A 4 -13.48 7.06 -10.39
CA LYS A 4 -13.97 6.29 -9.22
C LYS A 4 -12.94 6.12 -8.10
N VAL A 5 -11.66 5.92 -8.44
CA VAL A 5 -10.57 5.98 -7.45
C VAL A 5 -10.42 7.41 -6.94
N LEU A 6 -10.50 8.43 -7.82
CA LEU A 6 -10.57 9.83 -7.37
C LEU A 6 -11.75 10.07 -6.43
N ASN A 7 -12.95 9.54 -6.71
CA ASN A 7 -14.11 9.76 -5.84
C ASN A 7 -14.02 9.03 -4.49
N ALA A 8 -13.33 7.88 -4.40
CA ALA A 8 -13.02 7.24 -3.12
C ALA A 8 -11.92 7.98 -2.34
N LEU A 9 -11.06 8.71 -3.07
CA LEU A 9 -10.06 9.63 -2.52
C LEU A 9 -10.64 11.04 -2.26
N ASP A 10 -11.85 11.31 -2.73
CA ASP A 10 -12.55 12.59 -2.57
C ASP A 10 -13.47 12.51 -1.35
N LEU A 11 -12.87 12.70 -0.18
CA LEU A 11 -13.56 12.90 1.10
C LEU A 11 -14.29 14.27 1.16
N SER A 12 -14.49 14.98 0.05
CA SER A 12 -15.17 16.27 0.06
C SER A 12 -16.69 16.13 -0.01
N GLN A 13 -17.27 15.61 1.08
CA GLN A 13 -18.57 16.12 1.54
C GLN A 13 -18.41 16.77 2.92
N ASN A 14 -17.72 17.92 2.85
CA ASN A 14 -17.78 19.11 3.72
C ASN A 14 -17.12 19.06 5.12
N LYS A 15 -16.31 20.12 5.37
CA LYS A 15 -15.54 20.50 6.59
C LYS A 15 -14.18 19.84 6.87
N ASN A 16 -13.21 20.03 5.97
CA ASN A 16 -11.85 20.48 6.31
C ASN A 16 -11.00 20.51 5.02
N LYS A 17 -10.20 21.57 4.84
CA LYS A 17 -9.43 21.86 3.63
C LYS A 17 -8.17 20.98 3.48
N TYR A 18 -8.18 19.77 4.04
CA TYR A 18 -7.05 18.86 4.01
C TYR A 18 -7.26 17.81 2.94
N THR A 19 -6.36 17.79 1.98
CA THR A 19 -6.25 16.73 0.98
C THR A 19 -5.59 15.51 1.61
N LEU A 20 -5.67 14.35 0.96
CA LEU A 20 -4.87 13.18 1.35
C LEU A 20 -3.36 13.48 1.40
N LEU A 21 -2.90 14.47 0.64
CA LEU A 21 -1.52 14.93 0.65
C LEU A 21 -1.16 15.70 1.91
N ASP A 22 -2.12 16.08 2.75
CA ASP A 22 -1.89 16.74 4.04
C ASP A 22 -1.90 15.76 5.22
N ASN A 23 -2.13 14.47 4.94
CA ASN A 23 -2.17 13.45 5.97
C ASN A 23 -0.77 13.25 6.59
N GLU A 24 -0.64 13.55 7.88
CA GLU A 24 0.64 13.49 8.60
C GLU A 24 1.33 12.13 8.46
N TYR A 25 0.56 11.04 8.50
CA TYR A 25 1.06 9.68 8.37
C TYR A 25 1.66 9.43 6.97
N LEU A 26 0.97 9.86 5.91
CA LEU A 26 1.46 9.75 4.54
C LEU A 26 2.63 10.70 4.24
N ASN A 27 2.89 11.69 5.10
CA ASN A 27 3.99 12.65 4.96
C ASN A 27 5.14 12.41 5.94
N LEU A 28 5.09 11.34 6.75
CA LEU A 28 6.23 10.96 7.58
C LEU A 28 7.51 10.81 6.74
N PRO A 29 8.69 11.10 7.29
CA PRO A 29 9.96 10.71 6.66
C PRO A 29 9.96 9.21 6.35
N ASP A 30 10.71 8.79 5.33
CA ASP A 30 10.69 7.39 4.85
C ASP A 30 10.92 6.37 5.98
N GLN A 31 11.85 6.65 6.89
CA GLN A 31 12.10 5.80 8.05
C GLN A 31 10.88 5.72 8.99
N GLY A 32 10.17 6.83 9.19
CA GLY A 32 8.97 6.89 10.02
C GLY A 32 7.82 6.10 9.40
N PHE A 33 7.58 6.29 8.10
CA PHE A 33 6.57 5.54 7.37
C PHE A 33 6.88 4.03 7.36
N TYR A 34 8.12 3.65 7.02
CA TYR A 34 8.56 2.25 7.10
C TYR A 34 8.34 1.64 8.49
N ARG A 35 8.72 2.34 9.57
CA ARG A 35 8.56 1.83 10.94
C ARG A 35 7.11 1.49 11.25
N LYS A 36 6.17 2.30 10.77
CA LYS A 36 4.75 2.06 10.96
C LYS A 36 4.27 0.85 10.16
N CYS A 37 4.66 0.73 8.90
CA CYS A 37 4.37 -0.46 8.09
C CYS A 37 4.96 -1.74 8.72
N HIS A 38 6.18 -1.68 9.24
CA HIS A 38 6.82 -2.78 9.96
C HIS A 38 6.03 -3.19 11.20
N GLN A 39 5.60 -2.23 12.02
CA GLN A 39 4.83 -2.49 13.25
C GLN A 39 3.46 -3.10 12.98
N GLN A 40 2.76 -2.62 11.94
CA GLN A 40 1.39 -3.04 11.66
C GLN A 40 1.32 -4.34 10.83
N PHE A 41 2.21 -4.50 9.85
CA PHE A 41 2.14 -5.57 8.85
C PHE A 41 3.27 -6.58 8.96
N HIS A 42 4.18 -6.42 9.93
CA HIS A 42 5.31 -7.33 10.14
C HIS A 42 6.11 -7.57 8.85
N ILE A 43 6.37 -6.51 8.09
CA ILE A 43 7.24 -6.58 6.91
C ILE A 43 8.65 -6.11 7.25
N ASN A 44 9.64 -6.73 6.62
CA ASN A 44 11.02 -6.25 6.71
C ASN A 44 11.29 -5.13 5.68
N ARG A 45 12.44 -4.46 5.80
CA ARG A 45 12.84 -3.35 4.93
C ARG A 45 12.98 -3.76 3.46
N GLY A 46 13.48 -4.97 3.18
CA GLY A 46 13.62 -5.47 1.82
C GLY A 46 12.28 -5.61 1.11
N VAL A 47 11.29 -6.21 1.78
CA VAL A 47 9.91 -6.33 1.29
C VAL A 47 9.31 -4.95 1.04
N PHE A 48 9.41 -4.04 2.00
CA PHE A 48 8.91 -2.68 1.87
C PHE A 48 9.50 -1.97 0.63
N ASN A 49 10.83 -2.01 0.48
CA ASN A 49 11.53 -1.38 -0.64
C ASN A 49 11.11 -1.98 -1.98
N THR A 50 10.93 -3.30 -2.07
CA THR A 50 10.47 -3.95 -3.29
C THR A 50 9.05 -3.51 -3.66
N ILE A 51 8.14 -3.42 -2.69
CA ILE A 51 6.76 -2.94 -2.92
C ILE A 51 6.79 -1.48 -3.41
N ASP A 52 7.54 -0.61 -2.71
CA ASP A 52 7.66 0.80 -3.06
C ASP A 52 8.21 0.97 -4.48
N ASN A 53 9.34 0.33 -4.80
CA ASN A 53 9.93 0.40 -6.14
C ASN A 53 8.98 -0.16 -7.20
N TRP A 54 8.29 -1.26 -6.94
CA TRP A 54 7.35 -1.84 -7.88
C TRP A 54 6.19 -0.89 -8.22
N PHE A 55 5.61 -0.22 -7.22
CA PHE A 55 4.54 0.74 -7.48
C PHE A 55 5.04 2.01 -8.18
N TYR A 56 6.28 2.42 -7.93
CA TYR A 56 6.92 3.51 -8.67
C TYR A 56 7.07 3.14 -10.15
N GLU A 57 7.63 1.96 -10.44
CA GLU A 57 7.78 1.43 -11.81
C GLU A 57 6.43 1.22 -12.50
N TYR A 58 5.39 0.84 -11.74
CA TYR A 58 4.01 0.74 -12.24
C TYR A 58 3.38 2.10 -12.60
N GLY A 59 3.97 3.21 -12.15
CA GLY A 59 3.54 4.57 -12.50
C GLY A 59 2.94 5.40 -11.36
N VAL A 60 2.97 4.92 -10.12
CA VAL A 60 2.50 5.68 -8.95
C VAL A 60 3.62 6.60 -8.44
N ILE A 61 3.88 7.67 -9.20
CA ILE A 61 5.08 8.52 -9.02
C ILE A 61 5.03 9.35 -7.72
N ASN A 62 3.89 9.94 -7.40
CA ASN A 62 3.75 10.75 -6.20
C ASN A 62 3.81 9.89 -4.93
N VAL A 63 4.67 10.29 -4.00
CA VAL A 63 5.00 9.49 -2.80
C VAL A 63 3.80 9.24 -1.90
N ALA A 64 2.92 10.22 -1.69
CA ALA A 64 1.76 10.06 -0.83
C ALA A 64 0.75 9.08 -1.45
N TYR A 65 0.49 9.18 -2.76
CA TYR A 65 -0.35 8.20 -3.46
C TYR A 65 0.29 6.80 -3.44
N ARG A 66 1.61 6.69 -3.64
CA ARG A 66 2.30 5.40 -3.58
C ARG A 66 2.20 4.76 -2.20
N ARG A 67 2.32 5.56 -1.14
CA ARG A 67 2.13 5.11 0.25
C ARG A 67 0.71 4.61 0.50
N ILE A 68 -0.32 5.20 -0.10
CA ILE A 68 -1.69 4.66 -0.07
C ILE A 68 -1.74 3.28 -0.74
N TYR A 69 -1.12 3.12 -1.91
CA TYR A 69 -1.05 1.83 -2.60
C TYR A 69 -0.31 0.77 -1.78
N ILE A 70 0.79 1.15 -1.13
CA ILE A 70 1.52 0.27 -0.21
C ILE A 70 0.61 -0.21 0.93
N LEU A 71 -0.10 0.70 1.59
CA LEU A 71 -1.01 0.34 2.70
C LEU A 71 -2.15 -0.56 2.23
N ALA A 72 -2.77 -0.23 1.10
CA ALA A 72 -3.85 -1.03 0.51
C ALA A 72 -3.37 -2.43 0.11
N PHE A 73 -2.19 -2.54 -0.49
CA PHE A 73 -1.57 -3.83 -0.81
C PHE A 73 -1.27 -4.65 0.45
N LEU A 74 -0.70 -4.03 1.47
CA LEU A 74 -0.35 -4.71 2.72
C LEU A 74 -1.60 -5.22 3.45
N GLU A 75 -2.70 -4.47 3.44
CA GLU A 75 -3.97 -4.94 3.98
C GLU A 75 -4.55 -6.08 3.12
N PHE A 76 -4.49 -5.98 1.79
CA PHE A 76 -4.93 -7.05 0.87
C PHE A 76 -4.24 -8.39 1.14
N VAL A 77 -2.92 -8.39 1.40
CA VAL A 77 -2.19 -9.64 1.66
C VAL A 77 -2.24 -10.09 3.12
N LYS A 78 -2.70 -9.24 4.04
CA LYS A 78 -2.74 -9.53 5.48
C LYS A 78 -3.69 -10.68 5.80
N GLU A 79 -4.83 -10.76 5.12
CA GLU A 79 -5.82 -11.83 5.31
C GLU A 79 -5.26 -13.20 4.89
N ASP A 80 -4.49 -13.23 3.80
CA ASP A 80 -3.83 -14.45 3.29
C ASP A 80 -2.60 -14.87 4.11
N ASN A 81 -2.06 -13.98 4.94
CA ASN A 81 -0.79 -14.17 5.66
C ASN A 81 -0.99 -14.02 7.17
N PHE A 82 -1.86 -14.86 7.75
CA PHE A 82 -1.89 -15.01 9.20
C PHE A 82 -0.48 -15.42 9.67
N VAL A 83 0.18 -14.54 10.41
CA VAL A 83 1.52 -14.78 10.95
C VAL A 83 1.30 -15.44 12.32
N PRO A 84 1.55 -16.75 12.49
CA PRO A 84 1.53 -17.35 13.81
C PRO A 84 2.61 -16.68 14.69
N ASP A 85 2.40 -16.61 16.01
CA ASP A 85 3.31 -15.94 16.96
C ASP A 85 4.79 -16.35 16.85
N SER A 86 5.09 -17.50 16.24
CA SER A 86 6.44 -18.01 15.98
C SER A 86 7.14 -17.40 14.75
N GLN A 87 6.40 -16.71 13.86
CA GLN A 87 6.97 -16.02 12.71
C GLN A 87 7.03 -14.51 12.97
N LYS A 88 8.22 -13.93 12.80
CA LYS A 88 8.46 -12.51 13.04
C LYS A 88 8.02 -11.61 11.87
N PHE A 89 7.92 -12.16 10.66
CA PHE A 89 7.67 -11.40 9.44
C PHE A 89 6.83 -12.16 8.41
N MET A 90 6.06 -11.42 7.61
CA MET A 90 5.35 -11.91 6.43
C MET A 90 6.34 -12.46 5.39
N LYS A 91 6.03 -13.63 4.81
CA LYS A 91 6.89 -14.33 3.84
C LYS A 91 6.15 -14.51 2.52
N PHE A 92 6.84 -14.22 1.42
CA PHE A 92 6.26 -14.31 0.08
C PHE A 92 6.86 -15.42 -0.79
N GLY A 93 7.89 -16.13 -0.31
CA GLY A 93 8.65 -17.09 -1.13
C GLY A 93 9.38 -16.42 -2.31
N HIS A 94 10.01 -17.22 -3.17
CA HIS A 94 10.70 -16.69 -4.35
C HIS A 94 9.67 -16.22 -5.41
N GLY A 95 9.75 -14.96 -5.82
CA GLY A 95 8.85 -14.37 -6.83
C GLY A 95 7.40 -14.11 -6.38
N GLY A 96 6.96 -14.63 -5.23
CA GLY A 96 5.56 -14.53 -4.80
C GLY A 96 5.11 -13.12 -4.45
N LEU A 97 6.02 -12.23 -4.05
CA LEU A 97 5.69 -10.82 -3.77
C LEU A 97 5.21 -10.11 -5.05
N THR A 98 5.97 -10.23 -6.13
CA THR A 98 5.61 -9.66 -7.43
C THR A 98 4.32 -10.26 -7.98
N MET A 99 4.09 -11.56 -7.75
CA MET A 99 2.83 -12.20 -8.14
C MET A 99 1.62 -11.61 -7.39
N LYS A 100 1.73 -11.44 -6.06
CA LYS A 100 0.67 -10.82 -5.26
C LYS A 100 0.44 -9.35 -5.63
N LEU A 101 1.48 -8.60 -5.99
CA LEU A 101 1.33 -7.22 -6.49
C LEU A 101 0.53 -7.17 -7.80
N LYS A 102 0.81 -8.08 -8.74
CA LYS A 102 0.04 -8.21 -9.98
C LYS A 102 -1.41 -8.62 -9.72
N GLU A 103 -1.63 -9.55 -8.80
CA GLU A 103 -2.97 -9.98 -8.38
C GLU A 103 -3.76 -8.81 -7.78
N PHE A 104 -3.16 -8.06 -6.86
CA PHE A 104 -3.75 -6.87 -6.25
C PHE A 104 -4.20 -5.87 -7.31
N ILE A 105 -3.33 -5.53 -8.28
CA ILE A 105 -3.69 -4.62 -9.37
C ILE A 105 -4.81 -5.20 -10.24
N LYS A 106 -4.77 -6.50 -10.55
CA LYS A 106 -5.82 -7.16 -11.35
C LYS A 106 -7.18 -7.07 -10.67
N VAL A 107 -7.27 -7.41 -9.38
CA VAL A 107 -8.53 -7.38 -8.60
C VAL A 107 -9.10 -5.96 -8.55
N ASN A 108 -8.26 -4.97 -8.29
CA ASN A 108 -8.68 -3.57 -8.20
C ASN A 108 -9.01 -2.94 -9.57
N ASN A 109 -8.47 -3.48 -10.68
CA ASN A 109 -8.80 -3.04 -12.03
C ASN A 109 -10.01 -3.77 -12.65
N SER A 110 -10.37 -4.97 -12.19
CA SER A 110 -11.38 -5.83 -12.84
C SER A 110 -12.83 -5.52 -12.47
N HIS A 111 -13.09 -4.57 -11.56
CA HIS A 111 -14.45 -4.11 -11.22
C HIS A 111 -15.02 -3.08 -12.22
N SER A 112 -14.71 -3.24 -13.51
CA SER A 112 -15.14 -2.35 -14.60
C SER A 112 -15.68 -3.13 -15.82
N ILE A 113 -16.44 -4.21 -15.58
CA ILE A 113 -17.31 -4.82 -16.59
C ILE A 113 -18.75 -4.70 -16.11
#